data_AF-A0A6N9SSS5-F1
#
_entry.id   AF-A0A6N9SSS5-F1
#
_cell.length_a   1.000
_cell.length_b   1.000
_cell.length_c   1.000
_cell.angle_alpha   90.00
_cell.angle_beta   90.00
_cell.angle_gamma   90.00
#
_symmetry.space_group_name_H-M   'P 1'
#
loop_
_entity.id
_entity.type
_entity.pdbx_description
1 polymer ?
#
loop_
_entity_poly.entity_id
_entity_poly.type
_entity_poly.pdbx_seq_one_letter_code
_entity_poly.pdbx_strand_id
1 'polypeptide(L)'
;MKTPFKSTYFLLVLSLLWAGPVRAGLLSDEEARQGVADLKSQQSVLSRQQQTMDERITRMETALQGYPDLVMRLDSMSQDLAQLRGRIDSLANQLDTEDKRFHDLYVDLDSRLKAVESVLPKPEGADGSTSGSAGVGSGKEGAPPPVGMAEGGKSVATVADNGAKSVGQGKGENPEGVSDAKAPSADYDAALSVFNAGNYVKSRKLFEAFVKANPNDDKVPNALYWIGMNQLLLKDYKGARATNQHLYKSYPDSPKTADGLLNLAAAWLGLGEPATAKATWKMIIAEYPGSSAAQKAKARLRQH
;
A
#
# COMPACT_ATOMS: atom_id res chain seq x y z
N MET A 1 94.14 50.73 -44.77
CA MET A 1 93.22 51.89 -44.92
C MET A 1 92.04 51.73 -43.95
N LYS A 2 91.50 52.88 -43.48
CA LYS A 2 90.20 53.14 -42.82
C LYS A 2 89.38 52.00 -42.14
N THR A 3 89.01 52.27 -40.89
CA THR A 3 87.99 51.68 -39.98
C THR A 3 86.56 51.59 -40.56
N PRO A 4 85.58 50.87 -39.94
CA PRO A 4 85.48 50.53 -38.50
C PRO A 4 85.04 49.09 -38.11
N PHE A 5 85.69 48.57 -37.05
CA PHE A 5 85.45 47.24 -36.45
C PHE A 5 84.82 47.33 -35.04
N LYS A 6 83.87 48.26 -34.80
CA LYS A 6 83.52 48.71 -33.43
C LYS A 6 82.05 48.68 -33.01
N SER A 7 81.10 48.21 -33.83
CA SER A 7 79.66 48.26 -33.48
C SER A 7 79.13 46.97 -32.85
N THR A 8 79.43 45.80 -33.42
CA THR A 8 78.79 44.52 -33.06
C THR A 8 79.15 43.98 -31.67
N TYR A 9 80.37 44.22 -31.18
CA TYR A 9 80.78 43.78 -29.84
C TYR A 9 80.07 44.53 -28.71
N PHE A 10 79.60 45.77 -28.93
CA PHE A 10 78.97 46.54 -27.85
C PHE A 10 77.61 45.95 -27.44
N LEU A 11 76.84 45.43 -28.40
CA LEU A 11 75.55 44.77 -28.13
C LEU A 11 75.70 43.38 -27.47
N LEU A 12 76.80 42.66 -27.73
CA LEU A 12 77.10 41.38 -27.07
C LEU A 12 77.73 41.52 -25.68
N VAL A 13 78.40 42.64 -25.38
CA VAL A 13 78.87 42.93 -24.02
C VAL A 13 77.74 43.51 -23.16
N LEU A 14 76.83 44.29 -23.74
CA LEU A 14 75.69 44.86 -23.01
C LEU A 14 74.67 43.80 -22.57
N SER A 15 74.50 42.70 -23.32
CA SER A 15 73.64 41.58 -22.90
C SER A 15 74.23 40.75 -21.75
N LEU A 16 75.54 40.74 -21.55
CA LEU A 16 76.17 40.12 -20.36
C LEU A 16 75.92 40.92 -19.08
N LEU A 17 75.57 42.21 -19.18
CA LEU A 17 75.32 43.08 -18.02
C LEU A 17 73.87 43.04 -17.50
N TRP A 18 73.08 42.03 -17.93
CA TRP A 18 71.86 41.61 -17.23
C TRP A 18 72.00 40.25 -16.54
N ALA A 19 73.23 39.82 -16.27
CA ALA A 19 73.56 38.94 -15.15
C ALA A 19 73.34 39.69 -13.81
N GLY A 20 72.11 40.11 -13.54
CA GLY A 20 71.66 40.28 -12.16
C GLY A 20 71.91 38.98 -11.40
N PRO A 21 72.17 39.02 -10.07
CA PRO A 21 72.58 37.83 -9.35
C PRO A 21 71.55 36.74 -9.58
N VAL A 22 71.99 35.63 -10.20
CA VAL A 22 71.25 34.37 -10.16
C VAL A 22 71.27 33.94 -8.71
N ARG A 23 70.29 34.47 -7.97
CA ARG A 23 69.79 33.88 -6.76
C ARG A 23 69.33 32.49 -7.19
N ALA A 24 70.25 31.55 -7.08
CA ALA A 24 69.92 30.25 -6.54
C ALA A 24 69.26 30.51 -5.18
N GLY A 25 67.96 30.81 -5.23
CA GLY A 25 67.05 29.85 -4.65
C GLY A 25 67.37 28.50 -5.31
N LEU A 26 67.85 27.48 -4.60
CA LEU A 26 67.68 27.32 -3.15
C LEU A 26 66.25 27.73 -2.73
N LEU A 27 65.27 27.33 -3.56
CA LEU A 27 64.23 26.45 -3.03
C LEU A 27 64.97 25.52 -2.07
N SER A 28 64.77 25.73 -0.79
CA SER A 28 65.42 24.92 0.22
C SER A 28 65.16 23.45 -0.12
N ASP A 29 66.14 22.58 0.15
CA ASP A 29 65.96 21.13 -0.02
C ASP A 29 64.68 20.68 0.73
N GLU A 30 64.35 21.38 1.82
CA GLU A 30 63.08 21.33 2.53
C GLU A 30 61.85 21.71 1.68
N GLU A 31 61.76 22.90 1.05
CA GLU A 31 60.65 23.27 0.16
C GLU A 31 60.47 22.30 -1.02
N ALA A 32 61.58 21.82 -1.60
CA ALA A 32 61.55 20.82 -2.67
C ALA A 32 60.97 19.48 -2.17
N ARG A 33 61.35 19.03 -0.96
CA ARG A 33 60.78 17.84 -0.31
C ARG A 33 59.31 18.03 0.05
N GLN A 34 58.91 19.21 0.52
CA GLN A 34 57.52 19.53 0.85
C GLN A 34 56.63 19.53 -0.41
N GLY A 35 57.10 20.09 -1.53
CA GLY A 35 56.38 20.00 -2.81
C GLY A 35 56.23 18.56 -3.34
N VAL A 36 57.26 17.72 -3.19
CA VAL A 36 57.18 16.29 -3.54
C VAL A 36 56.25 15.53 -2.59
N ALA A 37 56.22 15.87 -1.30
CA ALA A 37 55.31 15.29 -0.32
C ALA A 37 53.85 15.68 -0.61
N ASP A 38 53.57 16.94 -0.96
CA ASP A 38 52.22 17.38 -1.32
C ASP A 38 51.74 16.75 -2.63
N LEU A 39 52.57 16.72 -3.68
CA LEU A 39 52.23 16.01 -4.93
C LEU A 39 51.91 14.53 -4.69
N LYS A 40 52.65 13.87 -3.81
CA LYS A 40 52.37 12.47 -3.40
C LYS A 40 51.08 12.36 -2.58
N SER A 41 50.76 13.36 -1.76
CA SER A 41 49.49 13.45 -1.03
C SER A 41 48.31 13.58 -2.01
N GLN A 42 48.42 14.50 -2.96
CA GLN A 42 47.43 14.83 -3.98
C GLN A 42 47.20 13.65 -4.93
N GLN A 43 48.27 12.95 -5.34
CA GLN A 43 48.18 11.70 -6.09
C GLN A 43 47.45 10.62 -5.29
N SER A 44 47.70 10.49 -3.98
CA SER A 44 46.99 9.51 -3.14
C SER A 44 45.49 9.83 -3.00
N VAL A 45 45.11 11.11 -3.00
CA VAL A 45 43.70 11.54 -3.03
C VAL A 45 43.05 11.20 -4.37
N LEU A 46 43.73 11.46 -5.49
CA LEU A 46 43.24 11.09 -6.83
C LEU A 46 43.08 9.56 -6.99
N SER A 47 44.04 8.76 -6.53
CA SER A 47 43.92 7.29 -6.56
C SER A 47 42.77 6.77 -5.71
N ARG A 48 42.55 7.34 -4.52
CA ARG A 48 41.35 7.03 -3.70
C ARG A 48 40.06 7.42 -4.41
N GLN A 49 40.04 8.58 -5.08
CA GLN A 49 38.88 9.02 -5.84
C GLN A 49 38.57 8.06 -7.00
N GLN A 50 39.58 7.60 -7.74
CA GLN A 50 39.42 6.56 -8.77
C GLN A 50 38.83 5.27 -8.20
N GLN A 51 39.39 4.74 -7.10
CA GLN A 51 38.85 3.55 -6.41
C GLN A 51 37.36 3.71 -6.05
N THR A 52 36.95 4.88 -5.54
CA THR A 52 35.52 5.14 -5.25
C THR A 52 34.62 5.29 -6.50
N MET A 53 35.18 5.57 -7.68
CA MET A 53 34.44 5.56 -8.94
C MET A 53 34.32 4.14 -9.49
N ASP A 54 35.41 3.37 -9.46
CA ASP A 54 35.42 1.97 -9.90
C ASP A 54 34.44 1.12 -9.08
N GLU A 55 34.44 1.27 -7.74
CA GLU A 55 33.44 0.66 -6.87
C GLU A 55 32.00 1.04 -7.24
N ARG A 56 31.76 2.29 -7.67
CA ARG A 56 30.42 2.74 -8.09
C ARG A 56 30.02 2.17 -9.45
N ILE A 57 30.98 2.02 -10.36
CA ILE A 57 30.77 1.37 -11.67
C ILE A 57 30.41 -0.09 -11.45
N THR A 58 31.20 -0.86 -10.70
CA THR A 58 30.90 -2.28 -10.43
C THR A 58 29.55 -2.44 -9.72
N ARG A 59 29.20 -1.58 -8.75
CA ARG A 59 27.87 -1.60 -8.12
C ARG A 59 26.74 -1.29 -9.12
N MET A 60 26.96 -0.38 -10.08
CA MET A 60 26.00 -0.10 -11.16
C MET A 60 25.87 -1.28 -12.13
N GLU A 61 26.97 -1.92 -12.51
CA GLU A 61 26.97 -3.11 -13.37
C GLU A 61 26.23 -4.29 -12.71
N THR A 62 26.49 -4.57 -11.42
CA THR A 62 25.74 -5.58 -10.66
C THR A 62 24.25 -5.23 -10.54
N ALA A 63 23.90 -3.95 -10.36
CA ALA A 63 22.50 -3.53 -10.34
C ALA A 63 21.80 -3.68 -11.71
N LEU A 64 22.51 -3.43 -12.82
CA LEU A 64 22.02 -3.63 -14.18
C LEU A 64 21.91 -5.12 -14.54
N GLN A 65 22.79 -5.97 -14.02
CA GLN A 65 22.72 -7.43 -14.19
C GLN A 65 21.46 -8.06 -13.58
N GLY A 66 20.80 -7.40 -12.60
CA GLY A 66 19.51 -7.82 -12.06
C GLY A 66 18.28 -7.46 -12.91
N TYR A 67 18.46 -6.72 -14.02
CA TYR A 67 17.36 -6.31 -14.89
C TYR A 67 16.60 -7.47 -15.57
N PRO A 68 17.24 -8.55 -16.07
CA PRO A 68 16.53 -9.68 -16.68
C PRO A 68 15.60 -10.40 -15.71
N ASP A 69 16.00 -10.58 -14.45
CA ASP A 69 15.18 -11.20 -13.40
C ASP A 69 13.94 -10.36 -13.08
N LEU A 70 14.06 -9.03 -13.11
CA LEU A 70 12.93 -8.11 -12.94
C LEU A 70 11.94 -8.21 -14.11
N VAL A 71 12.42 -8.34 -15.35
CA VAL A 71 11.56 -8.55 -16.53
C VAL A 71 10.86 -9.91 -16.46
N MET A 72 11.60 -10.99 -16.20
CA MET A 72 11.01 -12.33 -16.07
C MET A 72 9.97 -12.42 -14.94
N ARG A 73 10.19 -11.70 -13.83
CA ARG A 73 9.21 -11.60 -12.73
C ARG A 73 7.98 -10.77 -13.12
N LEU A 74 8.13 -9.74 -13.96
CA LEU A 74 7.02 -8.95 -14.48
C LEU A 74 6.15 -9.79 -15.43
N ASP A 75 6.77 -10.59 -16.30
CA ASP A 75 6.07 -11.53 -17.19
C ASP A 75 5.34 -12.62 -16.39
N SER A 76 5.96 -13.17 -15.34
CA SER A 76 5.30 -14.09 -14.40
C SER A 76 4.07 -13.45 -13.76
N MET A 77 4.17 -12.22 -13.24
CA MET A 77 3.01 -11.50 -12.68
C MET A 77 1.92 -11.22 -13.72
N SER A 78 2.29 -10.98 -14.98
CA SER A 78 1.34 -10.80 -16.10
C SER A 78 0.56 -12.08 -16.37
N GLN A 79 1.23 -13.24 -16.35
CA GLN A 79 0.61 -14.56 -16.50
C GLN A 79 -0.30 -14.90 -15.30
N ASP A 80 0.13 -14.61 -14.07
CA ASP A 80 -0.69 -14.80 -12.86
C ASP A 80 -1.97 -13.95 -12.91
N LEU A 81 -1.88 -12.68 -13.33
CA LEU A 81 -3.04 -11.80 -13.50
C LEU A 81 -4.00 -12.30 -14.58
N ALA A 82 -3.49 -12.84 -15.68
CA ALA A 82 -4.31 -13.47 -16.72
C ALA A 82 -5.03 -14.73 -16.19
N GLN A 83 -4.33 -15.58 -15.42
CA GLN A 83 -4.93 -16.78 -14.84
C GLN A 83 -5.99 -16.43 -13.76
N LEU A 84 -5.71 -15.45 -12.90
CA LEU A 84 -6.66 -14.95 -11.90
C LEU A 84 -7.93 -14.40 -12.56
N ARG A 85 -7.79 -13.65 -13.66
CA ARG A 85 -8.94 -13.16 -14.43
C ARG A 85 -9.78 -14.31 -15.00
N GLY A 86 -9.16 -15.30 -15.63
CA GLY A 86 -9.88 -16.48 -16.13
C GLY A 86 -10.61 -17.27 -15.04
N ARG A 87 -10.07 -17.31 -13.82
CA ARG A 87 -10.77 -17.89 -12.66
C ARG A 87 -11.97 -17.04 -12.21
N ILE A 88 -11.86 -15.71 -12.23
CA ILE A 88 -12.98 -14.81 -11.93
C ILE A 88 -14.10 -14.99 -12.95
N ASP A 89 -13.78 -15.02 -14.25
CA ASP A 89 -14.75 -15.21 -15.32
C ASP A 89 -15.43 -16.59 -15.22
N SER A 90 -14.68 -17.63 -14.86
CA SER A 90 -15.22 -18.98 -14.57
C SER A 90 -16.15 -19.01 -13.36
N LEU A 91 -15.82 -18.30 -12.28
CA LEU A 91 -16.63 -18.22 -11.06
C LEU A 91 -17.92 -17.41 -11.29
N ALA A 92 -17.87 -16.35 -12.10
CA ALA A 92 -19.04 -15.59 -12.49
C ALA A 92 -20.04 -16.45 -13.29
N ASN A 93 -19.55 -17.23 -14.25
CA ASN A 93 -20.39 -18.16 -15.02
C ASN A 93 -20.98 -19.28 -14.15
N GLN A 94 -20.24 -19.77 -13.15
CA GLN A 94 -20.75 -20.74 -12.17
C GLN A 94 -21.87 -20.14 -11.32
N LEU A 95 -21.72 -18.91 -10.81
CA LEU A 95 -22.77 -18.22 -10.05
C LEU A 95 -24.04 -18.00 -10.89
N ASP A 96 -23.91 -17.50 -12.12
CA ASP A 96 -25.04 -17.35 -13.05
C ASP A 96 -25.75 -18.71 -13.34
N THR A 97 -25.00 -19.80 -13.36
CA THR A 97 -25.54 -21.16 -13.55
C THR A 97 -26.20 -21.73 -12.29
N GLU A 98 -25.72 -21.38 -11.09
CA GLU A 98 -26.41 -21.70 -9.82
C GLU A 98 -27.70 -20.87 -9.68
N ASP A 99 -27.64 -19.55 -9.89
CA ASP A 99 -28.79 -18.65 -9.75
C ASP A 99 -29.95 -19.02 -10.68
N LYS A 100 -29.66 -19.42 -11.93
CA LYS A 100 -30.66 -19.97 -12.86
C LYS A 100 -31.28 -21.27 -12.33
N ARG A 101 -30.46 -22.21 -11.84
CA ARG A 101 -30.95 -23.47 -11.25
C ARG A 101 -31.77 -23.26 -9.97
N PHE A 102 -31.44 -22.25 -9.15
CA PHE A 102 -32.30 -21.84 -8.04
C PHE A 102 -33.61 -21.23 -8.53
N HIS A 103 -33.60 -20.37 -9.54
CA HIS A 103 -34.81 -19.79 -10.13
C HIS A 103 -35.75 -20.86 -10.69
N ASP A 104 -35.23 -21.78 -11.50
CA ASP A 104 -35.99 -22.90 -12.07
C ASP A 104 -36.60 -23.79 -10.97
N LEU A 105 -35.85 -24.05 -9.90
CA LEU A 105 -36.32 -24.82 -8.74
C LEU A 105 -37.45 -24.10 -7.98
N TYR A 106 -37.39 -22.77 -7.84
CA TYR A 106 -38.48 -21.98 -7.27
C TYR A 106 -39.74 -22.00 -8.14
N VAL A 107 -39.59 -22.01 -9.47
CA VAL A 107 -40.71 -22.08 -10.43
C VAL A 107 -41.39 -23.47 -10.43
N ASP A 108 -40.62 -24.57 -10.34
CA ASP A 108 -41.19 -25.91 -10.10
C ASP A 108 -41.98 -25.97 -8.79
N LEU A 109 -41.40 -25.42 -7.71
CA LEU A 109 -42.00 -25.49 -6.37
C LEU A 109 -43.32 -24.70 -6.28
N ASP A 110 -43.40 -23.51 -6.88
CA ASP A 110 -44.63 -22.72 -7.00
C ASP A 110 -45.68 -23.42 -7.88
N SER A 111 -45.26 -23.98 -9.02
CA SER A 111 -46.15 -24.73 -9.93
C SER A 111 -46.75 -25.95 -9.23
N ARG A 112 -45.95 -26.67 -8.45
CA ARG A 112 -46.38 -27.84 -7.66
C ARG A 112 -47.22 -27.46 -6.45
N LEU A 113 -46.96 -26.33 -5.81
CA LEU A 113 -47.81 -25.81 -4.73
C LEU A 113 -49.23 -25.51 -5.26
N LYS A 114 -49.34 -24.85 -6.41
CA LYS A 114 -50.62 -24.60 -7.09
C LYS A 114 -51.33 -25.88 -7.56
N ALA A 115 -50.57 -26.88 -8.02
CA ALA A 115 -51.10 -28.20 -8.36
C ALA A 115 -51.65 -28.94 -7.12
N VAL A 116 -51.01 -28.81 -5.96
CA VAL A 116 -51.53 -29.37 -4.69
C VAL A 116 -52.75 -28.59 -4.20
N GLU A 117 -52.71 -27.26 -4.23
CA GLU A 117 -53.82 -26.39 -3.81
C GLU A 117 -55.10 -26.65 -4.63
N SER A 118 -54.97 -26.87 -5.94
CA SER A 118 -56.09 -27.20 -6.83
C SER A 118 -56.61 -28.65 -6.71
N VAL A 119 -55.89 -29.53 -6.03
CA VAL A 119 -56.32 -30.91 -5.70
C VAL A 119 -56.99 -30.98 -4.31
N LEU A 120 -56.80 -29.98 -3.45
CA LEU A 120 -57.50 -29.90 -2.18
C LEU A 120 -58.98 -29.55 -2.40
N PRO A 121 -59.94 -30.30 -1.81
CA PRO A 121 -61.35 -29.97 -1.92
C PRO A 121 -61.64 -28.64 -1.20
N LYS A 122 -62.14 -27.67 -1.96
CA LYS A 122 -62.58 -26.37 -1.45
C LYS A 122 -63.72 -26.58 -0.44
N PRO A 123 -63.68 -25.96 0.75
CA PRO A 123 -64.78 -26.09 1.71
C PRO A 123 -66.05 -25.45 1.16
N GLU A 124 -67.08 -26.28 0.92
CA GLU A 124 -68.41 -25.82 0.53
C GLU A 124 -69.09 -25.15 1.74
N GLY A 125 -69.34 -23.84 1.69
CA GLY A 125 -69.91 -23.16 2.85
C GLY A 125 -69.96 -21.63 2.87
N ALA A 126 -70.00 -20.94 1.72
CA ALA A 126 -70.41 -19.52 1.67
C ALA A 126 -70.76 -19.11 0.23
N ASP A 127 -72.05 -18.91 -0.06
CA ASP A 127 -72.50 -18.16 -1.24
C ASP A 127 -72.73 -16.69 -0.84
N GLY A 128 -72.39 -15.74 -1.72
CA GLY A 128 -72.25 -14.33 -1.33
C GLY A 128 -71.58 -13.44 -2.37
N SER A 129 -72.28 -13.14 -3.45
CA SER A 129 -71.81 -12.25 -4.51
C SER A 129 -71.79 -10.76 -4.12
N THR A 130 -70.68 -10.06 -4.41
CA THR A 130 -70.72 -8.68 -4.96
C THR A 130 -69.52 -8.43 -5.88
N SER A 131 -69.76 -7.68 -6.96
CA SER A 131 -68.72 -7.19 -7.88
C SER A 131 -68.12 -5.86 -7.38
N GLY A 132 -66.84 -5.57 -7.68
CA GLY A 132 -66.17 -4.35 -7.19
C GLY A 132 -64.85 -4.01 -7.88
N SER A 133 -64.93 -3.34 -9.04
CA SER A 133 -63.94 -2.49 -9.74
C SER A 133 -62.42 -2.75 -9.62
N ALA A 134 -61.72 -2.68 -10.76
CA ALA A 134 -60.29 -2.38 -10.80
C ALA A 134 -59.99 -0.94 -10.27
N GLY A 135 -58.80 -0.73 -9.70
CA GLY A 135 -58.40 0.56 -9.11
C GLY A 135 -56.92 0.67 -8.75
N VAL A 136 -56.13 1.23 -9.67
CA VAL A 136 -54.80 1.90 -9.52
C VAL A 136 -54.05 1.79 -8.16
N GLY A 137 -53.00 0.95 -8.13
CA GLY A 137 -51.60 1.41 -8.16
C GLY A 137 -50.87 1.96 -6.90
N SER A 138 -49.62 1.52 -6.75
CA SER A 138 -48.49 2.15 -6.01
C SER A 138 -48.44 2.02 -4.47
N GLY A 139 -47.32 1.51 -3.93
CA GLY A 139 -46.99 1.68 -2.49
C GLY A 139 -46.06 0.65 -1.81
N LYS A 140 -44.74 0.87 -1.89
CA LYS A 140 -43.72 0.67 -0.83
C LYS A 140 -43.76 -0.53 0.17
N GLU A 141 -42.69 -1.32 0.09
CA GLU A 141 -41.55 -1.32 1.05
C GLU A 141 -41.78 -1.67 2.55
N GLY A 142 -41.27 -2.85 2.94
CA GLY A 142 -40.94 -3.25 4.32
C GLY A 142 -41.15 -4.75 4.56
N ALA A 143 -40.33 -5.54 5.24
CA ALA A 143 -38.99 -5.45 5.84
C ALA A 143 -38.68 -6.90 6.38
N PRO A 144 -37.42 -7.31 6.63
CA PRO A 144 -37.08 -8.63 7.23
C PRO A 144 -37.05 -8.52 8.79
N PRO A 145 -36.50 -9.46 9.63
CA PRO A 145 -35.83 -10.77 9.43
C PRO A 145 -36.40 -11.86 10.42
N PRO A 146 -35.65 -12.61 11.29
CA PRO A 146 -34.40 -13.42 11.17
C PRO A 146 -34.50 -14.88 11.74
N VAL A 147 -33.72 -15.85 11.21
CA VAL A 147 -33.13 -17.04 11.92
C VAL A 147 -32.15 -17.78 10.98
N GLY A 148 -31.21 -18.64 11.42
CA GLY A 148 -30.76 -18.93 12.79
C GLY A 148 -30.21 -20.36 13.02
N MET A 149 -28.88 -20.51 13.08
CA MET A 149 -28.08 -21.56 13.78
C MET A 149 -28.31 -23.07 13.54
N ALA A 150 -27.32 -23.72 12.91
CA ALA A 150 -26.70 -25.04 13.20
C ALA A 150 -25.59 -25.26 12.15
N GLU A 151 -24.31 -25.51 12.38
CA GLU A 151 -23.49 -26.08 13.48
C GLU A 151 -23.44 -27.62 13.57
N GLY A 152 -22.21 -28.17 13.60
CA GLY A 152 -21.87 -29.60 13.62
C GLY A 152 -21.60 -30.22 12.22
N GLY A 153 -20.46 -30.88 11.93
CA GLY A 153 -19.18 -30.96 12.65
C GLY A 153 -18.38 -32.25 12.35
N LYS A 154 -17.03 -32.18 12.30
CA LYS A 154 -15.99 -33.27 12.28
C LYS A 154 -16.12 -34.38 11.20
N SER A 155 -15.05 -34.86 10.53
CA SER A 155 -13.60 -34.56 10.46
C SER A 155 -13.15 -34.95 9.01
N VAL A 156 -11.96 -35.42 8.58
CA VAL A 156 -10.67 -35.96 9.09
C VAL A 156 -9.63 -35.62 7.97
N ALA A 157 -8.38 -35.15 8.19
CA ALA A 157 -7.16 -35.87 8.60
C ALA A 157 -6.91 -37.22 7.87
N THR A 158 -5.71 -37.61 7.42
CA THR A 158 -4.37 -36.97 7.36
C THR A 158 -3.42 -37.81 6.49
N VAL A 159 -2.50 -37.21 5.71
CA VAL A 159 -1.23 -37.83 5.26
C VAL A 159 -0.16 -36.73 5.14
N ALA A 160 1.07 -37.01 5.61
CA ALA A 160 2.29 -36.19 5.46
C ALA A 160 3.19 -36.79 4.33
N ASP A 161 4.38 -36.34 3.95
CA ASP A 161 5.51 -35.74 4.68
C ASP A 161 6.58 -35.24 3.68
N ASN A 162 7.72 -34.75 4.19
CA ASN A 162 8.94 -34.25 3.53
C ASN A 162 8.85 -32.79 3.05
N GLY A 163 9.71 -31.85 3.47
CA GLY A 163 10.78 -31.91 4.46
C GLY A 163 12.17 -31.65 3.88
N ALA A 164 12.62 -30.40 3.94
CA ALA A 164 13.98 -29.97 3.62
C ALA A 164 14.44 -28.86 4.59
N LYS A 165 15.75 -28.69 4.77
CA LYS A 165 16.35 -28.01 5.93
C LYS A 165 16.79 -26.57 5.66
N SER A 166 16.85 -25.76 6.73
CA SER A 166 17.34 -24.38 6.74
C SER A 166 18.87 -24.26 6.72
N VAL A 167 19.37 -23.37 5.86
CA VAL A 167 20.57 -22.49 6.00
C VAL A 167 20.28 -21.25 5.13
N GLY A 168 20.65 -19.99 5.44
CA GLY A 168 21.24 -19.46 6.67
C GLY A 168 21.85 -18.06 6.46
N GLN A 169 21.09 -17.02 6.85
CA GLN A 169 21.54 -15.67 7.27
C GLN A 169 22.46 -14.83 6.33
N GLY A 170 21.94 -13.67 5.88
CA GLY A 170 22.71 -12.53 5.35
C GLY A 170 22.20 -11.23 5.97
N LYS A 171 23.10 -10.35 6.43
CA LYS A 171 22.78 -9.17 7.28
C LYS A 171 22.94 -7.86 6.51
N GLY A 172 22.01 -6.92 6.69
CA GLY A 172 22.13 -5.54 6.19
C GLY A 172 21.21 -4.60 6.97
N GLU A 173 21.79 -3.65 7.69
CA GLU A 173 21.10 -2.76 8.63
C GLU A 173 21.01 -1.32 8.11
N ASN A 174 19.84 -0.68 8.28
CA ASN A 174 19.73 0.63 8.95
C ASN A 174 18.24 0.92 9.29
N PRO A 175 17.94 1.82 10.26
CA PRO A 175 17.00 1.44 11.30
C PRO A 175 15.89 2.48 11.58
N GLU A 176 15.16 2.25 12.67
CA GLU A 176 14.23 3.14 13.37
C GLU A 176 12.89 3.43 12.65
N GLY A 177 11.77 3.60 13.37
CA GLY A 177 11.59 3.49 14.83
C GLY A 177 11.18 2.08 15.27
N VAL A 178 11.77 1.61 16.38
CA VAL A 178 11.30 0.41 17.08
C VAL A 178 10.25 0.83 18.11
N SER A 179 9.06 0.22 18.06
CA SER A 179 8.24 0.00 19.25
C SER A 179 8.15 -1.50 19.47
N ASP A 180 8.22 -1.94 20.73
CA ASP A 180 8.35 -3.36 21.07
C ASP A 180 7.15 -4.17 20.57
N ALA A 181 7.35 -4.81 19.42
CA ALA A 181 6.32 -5.54 18.70
C ALA A 181 5.99 -6.85 19.41
N LYS A 182 5.20 -6.76 20.49
CA LYS A 182 4.49 -7.89 21.06
C LYS A 182 3.80 -8.64 19.92
N ALA A 183 4.07 -9.95 19.87
CA ALA A 183 3.65 -10.82 18.79
C ALA A 183 2.16 -10.61 18.48
N PRO A 184 1.76 -10.51 17.20
CA PRO A 184 0.37 -10.29 16.86
C PRO A 184 -0.56 -11.30 17.53
N SER A 185 -1.69 -10.82 18.04
CA SER A 185 -2.78 -11.72 18.39
C SER A 185 -3.19 -12.46 17.11
N ALA A 186 -3.32 -13.79 17.20
CA ALA A 186 -3.72 -14.61 16.06
C ALA A 186 -5.07 -14.14 15.47
N ASP A 187 -5.94 -13.57 16.31
CA ASP A 187 -7.21 -12.98 15.92
C ASP A 187 -7.06 -11.78 14.98
N TYR A 188 -6.08 -10.89 15.22
CA TYR A 188 -5.82 -9.71 14.40
C TYR A 188 -5.25 -10.09 13.02
N ASP A 189 -4.30 -11.03 12.99
CA ASP A 189 -3.73 -11.52 11.73
C ASP A 189 -4.74 -12.37 10.94
N ALA A 190 -5.61 -13.13 11.61
CA ALA A 190 -6.75 -13.80 10.99
C ALA A 190 -7.75 -12.80 10.39
N ALA A 191 -8.03 -11.68 11.08
CA ALA A 191 -8.90 -10.62 10.57
C ALA A 191 -8.32 -9.92 9.32
N LEU A 192 -6.99 -9.72 9.28
CA LEU A 192 -6.26 -9.24 8.09
C LEU A 192 -6.24 -10.27 6.95
N SER A 193 -6.01 -11.54 7.24
CA SER A 193 -6.06 -12.61 6.23
C SER A 193 -7.43 -12.65 5.53
N VAL A 194 -8.51 -12.56 6.31
CA VAL A 194 -9.89 -12.50 5.81
C VAL A 194 -10.20 -11.18 5.09
N PHE A 195 -9.57 -10.06 5.47
CA PHE A 195 -9.65 -8.79 4.73
C PHE A 195 -9.03 -8.92 3.33
N ASN A 196 -7.82 -9.47 3.25
CA ASN A 196 -7.07 -9.64 2.01
C ASN A 196 -7.75 -10.65 1.06
N ALA A 197 -8.51 -11.60 1.61
CA ALA A 197 -9.40 -12.49 0.86
C ALA A 197 -10.72 -11.83 0.40
N GLY A 198 -10.89 -10.52 0.59
CA GLY A 198 -12.06 -9.75 0.15
C GLY A 198 -13.34 -9.96 0.97
N ASN A 199 -13.33 -10.79 2.00
CA ASN A 199 -14.52 -11.09 2.80
C ASN A 199 -14.70 -10.06 3.92
N TYR A 200 -15.08 -8.85 3.52
CA TYR A 200 -15.17 -7.69 4.43
C TYR A 200 -16.18 -7.89 5.56
N VAL A 201 -17.26 -8.67 5.34
CA VAL A 201 -18.26 -8.97 6.39
C VAL A 201 -17.65 -9.83 7.51
N LYS A 202 -16.88 -10.87 7.16
CA LYS A 202 -16.20 -11.72 8.15
C LYS A 202 -15.00 -11.00 8.77
N SER A 203 -14.24 -10.25 7.98
CA SER A 203 -13.09 -9.45 8.46
C SER A 203 -13.53 -8.43 9.52
N ARG A 204 -14.60 -7.66 9.25
CA ARG A 204 -15.14 -6.69 10.21
C ARG A 204 -15.48 -7.34 11.55
N LYS A 205 -16.19 -8.48 11.53
CA LYS A 205 -16.56 -9.24 12.75
C LYS A 205 -15.35 -9.72 13.55
N LEU A 206 -14.26 -10.12 12.88
CA LEU A 206 -13.03 -10.56 13.55
C LEU A 206 -12.29 -9.38 14.20
N PHE A 207 -12.19 -8.23 13.54
CA PHE A 207 -11.64 -7.03 14.18
C PHE A 207 -12.53 -6.50 15.32
N GLU A 208 -13.86 -6.50 15.14
CA GLU A 208 -14.83 -6.14 16.19
C GLU A 208 -14.67 -7.04 17.44
N ALA A 209 -14.47 -8.36 17.24
CA ALA A 209 -14.19 -9.30 18.31
C ALA A 209 -12.82 -9.06 18.98
N PHE A 210 -11.77 -8.84 18.19
CA PHE A 210 -10.42 -8.54 18.69
C PHE A 210 -10.42 -7.28 19.58
N VAL A 211 -11.02 -6.17 19.12
CA VAL A 211 -11.11 -4.92 19.91
C VAL A 211 -11.92 -5.12 21.19
N LYS A 212 -13.01 -5.89 21.14
CA LYS A 212 -13.81 -6.20 22.34
C LYS A 212 -13.07 -7.06 23.37
N ALA A 213 -12.27 -8.02 22.91
CA ALA A 213 -11.52 -8.93 23.77
C ALA A 213 -10.21 -8.30 24.32
N ASN A 214 -9.60 -7.38 23.56
CA ASN A 214 -8.29 -6.81 23.85
C ASN A 214 -8.31 -5.27 23.85
N PRO A 215 -9.18 -4.59 24.64
CA PRO A 215 -9.43 -3.15 24.53
C PRO A 215 -8.22 -2.24 24.83
N ASN A 216 -7.18 -2.80 25.46
CA ASN A 216 -5.93 -2.11 25.84
C ASN A 216 -4.71 -2.56 25.00
N ASP A 217 -4.92 -3.26 23.87
CA ASP A 217 -3.83 -3.71 22.99
C ASP A 217 -3.41 -2.62 21.99
N ASP A 218 -2.11 -2.47 21.76
CA ASP A 218 -1.51 -1.45 20.88
C ASP A 218 -2.02 -1.51 19.43
N LYS A 219 -2.61 -2.64 19.00
CA LYS A 219 -3.22 -2.79 17.68
C LYS A 219 -4.68 -2.37 17.62
N VAL A 220 -5.35 -2.03 18.73
CA VAL A 220 -6.75 -1.54 18.72
C VAL A 220 -6.96 -0.34 17.78
N PRO A 221 -6.09 0.71 17.73
CA PRO A 221 -6.25 1.80 16.78
C PRO A 221 -6.16 1.34 15.32
N ASN A 222 -5.30 0.35 15.06
CA ASN A 222 -5.14 -0.26 13.74
C ASN A 222 -6.38 -1.08 13.37
N ALA A 223 -6.89 -1.91 14.29
CA ALA A 223 -8.12 -2.66 14.11
C ALA A 223 -9.34 -1.77 13.87
N LEU A 224 -9.48 -0.65 14.60
CA LEU A 224 -10.52 0.36 14.35
C LEU A 224 -10.42 0.96 12.94
N TYR A 225 -9.19 1.25 12.45
CA TYR A 225 -8.96 1.67 11.07
C TYR A 225 -9.45 0.61 10.06
N TRP A 226 -9.15 -0.68 10.28
CA TRP A 226 -9.63 -1.75 9.41
C TRP A 226 -11.15 -1.99 9.50
N ILE A 227 -11.78 -1.88 10.67
CA ILE A 227 -13.25 -1.90 10.81
C ILE A 227 -13.86 -0.76 9.98
N GLY A 228 -13.32 0.44 10.12
CA GLY A 228 -13.75 1.62 9.35
C GLY A 228 -13.63 1.43 7.84
N MET A 229 -12.55 0.82 7.36
CA MET A 229 -12.36 0.54 5.93
C MET A 229 -13.25 -0.61 5.42
N ASN A 230 -13.44 -1.67 6.21
CA ASN A 230 -14.43 -2.73 5.92
C ASN A 230 -15.83 -2.13 5.76
N GLN A 231 -16.22 -1.18 6.63
CA GLN A 231 -17.52 -0.50 6.54
C GLN A 231 -17.64 0.34 5.25
N LEU A 232 -16.59 1.06 4.83
CA LEU A 232 -16.59 1.77 3.55
C LEU A 232 -16.77 0.85 2.35
N LEU A 233 -16.07 -0.28 2.32
CA LEU A 233 -16.15 -1.28 1.24
C LEU A 233 -17.52 -1.95 1.17
N LEU A 234 -18.17 -2.12 2.33
CA LEU A 234 -19.56 -2.58 2.46
C LEU A 234 -20.61 -1.45 2.28
N LYS A 235 -20.19 -0.22 1.95
CA LYS A 235 -21.03 0.99 1.82
C LYS A 235 -21.81 1.37 3.09
N ASP A 236 -21.40 0.85 4.25
CA ASP A 236 -21.87 1.24 5.58
C ASP A 236 -21.21 2.58 6.00
N TYR A 237 -21.54 3.65 5.27
CA TYR A 237 -20.94 4.97 5.51
C TYR A 237 -21.31 5.54 6.90
N LYS A 238 -22.45 5.15 7.46
CA LYS A 238 -22.87 5.54 8.82
C LYS A 238 -21.98 4.87 9.88
N GLY A 239 -21.74 3.56 9.77
CA GLY A 239 -20.81 2.83 10.61
C GLY A 239 -19.37 3.31 10.44
N ALA A 240 -18.90 3.43 9.19
CA ALA A 240 -17.56 3.93 8.88
C ALA A 240 -17.29 5.31 9.51
N ARG A 241 -18.26 6.22 9.44
CA ARG A 241 -18.17 7.54 10.10
C ARG A 241 -18.00 7.39 11.60
N ALA A 242 -18.82 6.58 12.26
CA ALA A 242 -18.77 6.38 13.71
C ALA A 242 -17.44 5.76 14.17
N THR A 243 -16.98 4.69 13.50
CA THR A 243 -15.73 4.00 13.84
C THR A 243 -14.51 4.91 13.67
N ASN A 244 -14.40 5.63 12.56
CA ASN A 244 -13.25 6.51 12.34
C ASN A 244 -13.29 7.78 13.23
N GLN A 245 -14.48 8.27 13.63
CA GLN A 245 -14.59 9.30 14.66
C GLN A 245 -14.17 8.79 16.05
N HIS A 246 -14.48 7.53 16.39
CA HIS A 246 -14.00 6.91 17.64
C HIS A 246 -12.47 6.76 17.64
N LEU A 247 -11.89 6.26 16.55
CA LEU A 247 -10.44 6.20 16.35
C LEU A 247 -9.77 7.56 16.59
N TYR A 248 -10.24 8.61 15.90
CA TYR A 248 -9.69 9.96 16.04
C TYR A 248 -9.81 10.52 17.47
N LYS A 249 -10.97 10.35 18.12
CA LYS A 249 -11.21 10.87 19.47
C LYS A 249 -10.49 10.12 20.58
N SER A 250 -10.25 8.81 20.41
CA SER A 250 -9.70 7.95 21.46
C SER A 250 -8.21 7.67 21.31
N TYR A 251 -7.65 7.82 20.10
CA TYR A 251 -6.24 7.55 19.81
C TYR A 251 -5.64 8.62 18.86
N PRO A 252 -5.72 9.93 19.19
CA PRO A 252 -5.32 11.01 18.28
C PRO A 252 -3.88 10.89 17.78
N ASP A 253 -2.96 10.45 18.65
CA ASP A 253 -1.52 10.30 18.37
C ASP A 253 -1.17 9.01 17.61
N SER A 254 -2.13 8.12 17.35
CA SER A 254 -1.85 6.87 16.66
C SER A 254 -1.42 7.11 15.20
N PRO A 255 -0.35 6.45 14.69
CA PRO A 255 0.03 6.49 13.28
C PRO A 255 -1.08 6.10 12.29
N LYS A 256 -2.15 5.43 12.75
CA LYS A 256 -3.32 5.06 11.94
C LYS A 256 -4.43 6.11 11.92
N THR A 257 -4.42 7.09 12.82
CA THR A 257 -5.52 8.06 12.93
C THR A 257 -5.59 9.01 11.72
N ALA A 258 -4.46 9.43 11.17
CA ALA A 258 -4.44 10.25 9.95
C ALA A 258 -5.01 9.50 8.72
N ASP A 259 -4.72 8.20 8.57
CA ASP A 259 -5.35 7.36 7.54
C ASP A 259 -6.86 7.13 7.86
N GLY A 260 -7.23 6.99 9.14
CA GLY A 260 -8.63 6.90 9.59
C GLY A 260 -9.45 8.15 9.28
N LEU A 261 -8.85 9.33 9.35
CA LEU A 261 -9.51 10.58 8.94
C LEU A 261 -9.77 10.65 7.42
N LEU A 262 -8.96 9.97 6.59
CA LEU A 262 -9.31 9.80 5.16
C LEU A 262 -10.51 8.88 4.98
N ASN A 263 -10.60 7.81 5.76
CA ASN A 263 -11.78 6.94 5.76
C ASN A 263 -13.03 7.71 6.24
N LEU A 264 -12.89 8.60 7.24
CA LEU A 264 -13.96 9.50 7.67
C LEU A 264 -14.39 10.46 6.55
N ALA A 265 -13.45 11.08 5.83
CA ALA A 265 -13.76 11.93 4.69
C ALA A 265 -14.45 11.15 3.54
N ALA A 266 -14.05 9.90 3.29
CA ALA A 266 -14.72 9.02 2.32
C ALA A 266 -16.13 8.63 2.78
N ALA A 267 -16.34 8.43 4.09
CA ALA A 267 -17.67 8.19 4.65
C ALA A 267 -18.59 9.42 4.47
N TRP A 268 -18.09 10.64 4.69
CA TRP A 268 -18.84 11.86 4.43
C TRP A 268 -19.23 12.01 2.94
N LEU A 269 -18.35 11.67 1.99
CA LEU A 269 -18.70 11.62 0.57
C LEU A 269 -19.83 10.60 0.29
N GLY A 270 -19.73 9.39 0.87
CA GLY A 270 -20.76 8.35 0.72
C GLY A 270 -22.11 8.69 1.38
N LEU A 271 -22.12 9.62 2.35
CA LEU A 271 -23.32 10.18 2.96
C LEU A 271 -23.90 11.38 2.21
N GLY A 272 -23.25 11.85 1.14
CA GLY A 272 -23.68 13.05 0.39
C GLY A 272 -23.26 14.37 1.03
N GLU A 273 -22.24 14.38 1.89
CA GLU A 273 -21.71 15.55 2.60
C GLU A 273 -20.31 15.99 2.09
N PRO A 274 -20.18 16.49 0.84
CA PRO A 274 -18.88 16.87 0.28
C PRO A 274 -18.24 18.07 0.99
N ALA A 275 -19.04 18.97 1.58
CA ALA A 275 -18.53 20.08 2.39
C ALA A 275 -17.80 19.56 3.64
N THR A 276 -18.41 18.61 4.36
CA THR A 276 -17.84 17.96 5.55
C THR A 276 -16.60 17.12 5.19
N ALA A 277 -16.60 16.46 4.03
CA ALA A 277 -15.41 15.79 3.50
C ALA A 277 -14.24 16.77 3.23
N LYS A 278 -14.49 17.90 2.55
CA LYS A 278 -13.48 18.94 2.32
C LYS A 278 -12.94 19.56 3.61
N ALA A 279 -13.81 19.78 4.60
CA ALA A 279 -13.39 20.24 5.93
C ALA A 279 -12.46 19.21 6.60
N THR A 280 -12.82 17.92 6.55
CA THR A 280 -12.00 16.82 7.07
C THR A 280 -10.63 16.76 6.39
N TRP A 281 -10.55 16.93 5.07
CA TRP A 281 -9.25 16.99 4.38
C TRP A 281 -8.38 18.19 4.80
N LYS A 282 -8.98 19.36 5.05
CA LYS A 282 -8.25 20.52 5.59
C LYS A 282 -7.72 20.24 7.01
N MET A 283 -8.51 19.58 7.84
CA MET A 283 -8.16 19.16 9.20
C MET A 283 -6.92 18.24 9.20
N ILE A 284 -6.91 17.19 8.37
CA ILE A 284 -5.75 16.28 8.19
C ILE A 284 -4.47 17.04 7.81
N ILE A 285 -4.59 18.08 6.98
CA ILE A 285 -3.45 18.89 6.53
C ILE A 285 -2.90 19.78 7.64
N ALA A 286 -3.76 20.26 8.54
CA ALA A 286 -3.36 21.11 9.66
C ALA A 286 -2.79 20.30 10.84
N GLU A 287 -3.44 19.21 11.21
CA GLU A 287 -3.09 18.39 12.38
C GLU A 287 -1.99 17.36 12.09
N TYR A 288 -1.96 16.79 10.88
CA TYR A 288 -1.03 15.72 10.49
C TYR A 288 -0.17 16.09 9.26
N PRO A 289 0.45 17.29 9.19
CA PRO A 289 0.97 17.90 7.95
C PRO A 289 2.04 17.09 7.21
N GLY A 290 2.84 16.31 7.93
CA GLY A 290 3.90 15.44 7.39
C GLY A 290 3.43 14.04 6.97
N SER A 291 2.17 13.68 7.25
CA SER A 291 1.66 12.33 6.96
C SER A 291 1.39 12.10 5.46
N SER A 292 1.48 10.83 5.03
CA SER A 292 0.96 10.42 3.72
C SER A 292 -0.54 10.74 3.57
N ALA A 293 -1.29 10.75 4.68
CA ALA A 293 -2.69 11.16 4.68
C ALA A 293 -2.88 12.64 4.30
N ALA A 294 -2.04 13.56 4.81
CA ALA A 294 -2.06 14.96 4.41
C ALA A 294 -1.67 15.16 2.94
N GLN A 295 -0.78 14.34 2.38
CA GLN A 295 -0.47 14.34 0.94
C GLN A 295 -1.70 13.91 0.11
N LYS A 296 -2.36 12.80 0.48
CA LYS A 296 -3.60 12.32 -0.14
C LYS A 296 -4.73 13.37 -0.03
N ALA A 297 -4.88 14.03 1.13
CA ALA A 297 -5.84 15.10 1.36
C ALA A 297 -5.58 16.34 0.48
N LYS A 298 -4.30 16.77 0.34
CA LYS A 298 -3.89 17.85 -0.58
C LYS A 298 -4.24 17.52 -2.04
N ALA A 299 -4.15 16.26 -2.45
CA ALA A 299 -4.57 15.82 -3.78
C ALA A 299 -6.09 15.86 -3.96
N ARG A 300 -6.87 15.35 -2.99
CA ARG A 300 -8.35 15.37 -3.04
C ARG A 300 -8.92 16.78 -3.10
N LEU A 301 -8.37 17.74 -2.36
CA LEU A 301 -8.77 19.15 -2.40
C LEU A 301 -8.48 19.87 -3.74
N ARG A 302 -7.75 19.24 -4.67
CA ARG A 302 -7.57 19.74 -6.06
C ARG A 302 -8.54 19.09 -7.05
N GLN A 303 -9.24 18.03 -6.65
CA GLN A 303 -10.14 17.22 -7.48
C GLN A 303 -11.63 17.50 -7.22
N HIS A 304 -11.94 18.25 -6.15
CA HIS A 304 -13.30 18.46 -5.65
C HIS A 304 -13.55 19.91 -5.26
#